data_AF-A0A3D2Z3A7-F1
#
_entry.id   AF-A0A3D2Z3A7-F1
#
_cell.length_a   1.000
_cell.length_b   1.000
_cell.length_c   1.000
_cell.angle_alpha   90.00
_cell.angle_beta   90.00
_cell.angle_gamma   90.00
#
_symmetry.space_group_name_H-M   'P 1'
#
loop_
_entity.id
_entity.type
_entity.pdbx_description
1 polymer ?
#
loop_
_entity_poly.entity_id
_entity_poly.type
_entity_poly.pdbx_seq_one_letter_code
_entity_poly.pdbx_strand_id
1 'polypeptide(L)'
;MAEEKPNSESLGLIPEDLTFQPGFDMKTVYAALFVGLVMMPGAIYLGLVTGQSMAGGAEWVTMILFIEIAKRSFVQMRPQQVIILYWVAGGLVTMGGKLGTGAEFFGGPFGGLIWDQYLIQSPQADGLHQYIPTWLVPPRGSPALENRSFWHPDWIKPIVLLVTVIVMQKINGLALGYVLFRITNDIERLPYPLAAVQAGGATALSESSQQREGWRWEVFSVGAFIGIVWGVLYVVIPTLSGIFLTETVELLPIPFIDLTVSMKGLIPAGIMGVGTDLFHLMIGFVLPFWIVVGTFAASMLVNLVLNPIMYFAGILHTWEPGMSAIPTQIGNS
;
A
#
# COMPACT_ATOMS: atom_id res chain seq x y z
N MET A 1 -23.31 35.75 -34.04
CA MET A 1 -21.91 35.45 -34.39
C MET A 1 -21.26 34.97 -33.10
N ALA A 2 -21.33 33.66 -32.85
CA ALA A 2 -20.88 33.06 -31.60
C ALA A 2 -19.38 32.81 -31.72
N GLU A 3 -18.61 33.37 -30.80
CA GLU A 3 -17.18 33.08 -30.64
C GLU A 3 -17.01 31.60 -30.33
N GLU A 4 -16.36 30.88 -31.24
CA GLU A 4 -15.79 29.56 -30.99
C GLU A 4 -14.81 29.68 -29.83
N LYS A 5 -15.15 29.06 -28.69
CA LYS A 5 -14.19 28.80 -27.63
C LYS A 5 -13.08 27.92 -28.20
N PRO A 6 -11.80 28.23 -27.92
CA PRO A 6 -10.69 27.41 -28.41
C PRO A 6 -10.85 26.01 -27.83
N ASN A 7 -10.77 25.04 -28.75
CA ASN A 7 -10.74 23.61 -28.52
C ASN A 7 -10.03 23.31 -27.19
N SER A 8 -10.80 22.91 -26.18
CA SER A 8 -10.21 22.21 -25.05
C SER A 8 -9.51 21.01 -25.68
N GLU A 9 -8.18 20.95 -25.59
CA GLU A 9 -7.44 19.70 -25.74
C GLU A 9 -8.05 18.74 -24.72
N SER A 10 -9.13 18.05 -25.11
CA SER A 10 -9.49 16.80 -24.51
C SER A 10 -8.22 15.99 -24.67
N LEU A 11 -7.52 15.75 -23.57
CA LEU A 11 -6.52 14.71 -23.47
C LEU A 11 -7.15 13.48 -24.12
N GLY A 12 -6.84 13.27 -25.40
CA GLY A 12 -7.39 12.23 -26.24
C GLY A 12 -6.76 10.93 -25.80
N LEU A 13 -7.13 10.49 -24.59
CA LEU A 13 -6.58 9.30 -23.95
C LEU A 13 -7.10 8.03 -24.62
N ILE A 14 -8.13 8.16 -25.46
CA ILE A 14 -8.84 7.05 -26.10
C ILE A 14 -9.03 7.43 -27.58
N PRO A 15 -8.26 6.84 -28.50
CA PRO A 15 -8.57 6.85 -29.93
C PRO A 15 -10.04 6.51 -30.20
N GLU A 16 -10.71 7.26 -31.07
CA GLU A 16 -12.15 7.10 -31.37
C GLU A 16 -12.50 5.73 -31.98
N ASP A 17 -11.50 4.98 -32.47
CA ASP A 17 -11.63 3.67 -33.12
C ASP A 17 -11.37 2.47 -32.18
N LEU A 18 -11.30 2.68 -30.86
CA LEU A 18 -11.03 1.59 -29.91
C LEU A 18 -12.20 0.62 -29.77
N THR A 19 -11.99 -0.60 -30.25
CA THR A 19 -12.87 -1.74 -29.97
C THR A 19 -12.54 -2.37 -28.62
N PHE A 20 -13.57 -2.62 -27.81
CA PHE A 20 -13.39 -3.32 -26.53
C PHE A 20 -12.83 -4.73 -26.78
N GLN A 21 -11.78 -5.08 -26.05
CA GLN A 21 -11.23 -6.43 -26.04
C GLN A 21 -11.29 -7.01 -24.63
N PRO A 22 -11.69 -8.28 -24.46
CA PRO A 22 -11.71 -8.92 -23.17
C PRO A 22 -10.28 -9.10 -22.64
N GLY A 23 -10.05 -8.66 -21.41
CA GLY A 23 -8.80 -8.90 -20.68
C GLY A 23 -8.78 -10.22 -19.91
N PHE A 24 -9.94 -10.73 -19.51
CA PHE A 24 -10.02 -11.94 -18.69
C PHE A 24 -9.94 -13.20 -19.58
N ASP A 25 -8.85 -13.95 -19.42
CA ASP A 25 -8.53 -15.16 -20.18
C ASP A 25 -7.71 -16.12 -19.30
N MET A 26 -7.47 -17.36 -19.74
CA MET A 26 -6.66 -18.34 -19.00
C MET A 26 -5.25 -17.80 -18.67
N LYS A 27 -4.66 -16.97 -19.53
CA LYS A 27 -3.40 -16.26 -19.22
C LYS A 27 -3.49 -15.43 -17.94
N THR A 28 -4.60 -14.73 -17.72
CA THR A 28 -4.82 -13.94 -16.50
C THR A 28 -5.08 -14.83 -15.28
N VAL A 29 -5.72 -15.98 -15.46
CA VAL A 29 -5.94 -16.95 -14.37
C VAL A 29 -4.60 -17.52 -13.90
N TYR A 30 -3.73 -17.96 -14.81
CA TYR A 30 -2.39 -18.44 -14.45
C TYR A 30 -1.54 -17.34 -13.79
N ALA A 31 -1.64 -16.11 -14.29
CA ALA A 31 -0.96 -14.97 -13.69
C ALA A 31 -1.48 -14.69 -12.26
N ALA A 32 -2.79 -14.74 -12.04
CA ALA A 32 -3.39 -14.58 -10.72
C ALA A 32 -3.00 -15.71 -9.74
N LEU A 33 -2.89 -16.95 -10.22
CA LEU A 33 -2.39 -18.07 -9.42
C LEU A 33 -0.92 -17.88 -9.05
N PHE A 34 -0.09 -17.40 -9.97
CA PHE A 34 1.30 -17.05 -9.68
C PHE A 34 1.39 -15.96 -8.61
N VAL A 35 0.57 -14.90 -8.72
CA VAL A 35 0.46 -13.84 -7.72
C VAL A 35 0.05 -14.42 -6.36
N GLY A 36 -0.99 -15.25 -6.31
CA GLY A 36 -1.48 -15.83 -5.06
C GLY A 36 -0.54 -16.85 -4.40
N LEU A 37 0.06 -17.75 -5.17
CA LEU A 37 0.83 -18.88 -4.63
C LEU A 37 2.32 -18.58 -4.44
N VAL A 38 2.89 -17.69 -5.26
CA VAL A 38 4.32 -17.37 -5.23
C VAL A 38 4.55 -16.00 -4.60
N MET A 39 3.80 -15.00 -5.04
CA MET A 39 4.04 -13.62 -4.59
C MET A 39 3.51 -13.36 -3.18
N MET A 40 2.29 -13.83 -2.88
CA MET A 40 1.68 -13.58 -1.58
C MET A 40 2.56 -14.11 -0.42
N PRO A 41 3.06 -15.36 -0.41
CA PRO A 41 3.92 -15.82 0.69
C PRO A 41 5.24 -15.05 0.80
N GLY A 42 5.85 -14.68 -0.33
CA GLY A 42 7.06 -13.86 -0.35
C GLY A 42 6.82 -12.46 0.22
N ALA A 43 5.68 -11.84 -0.10
CA ALA A 43 5.29 -10.54 0.43
C ALA A 43 5.00 -10.60 1.94
N ILE A 44 4.33 -11.66 2.43
CA ILE A 44 4.11 -11.87 3.87
C ILE A 44 5.45 -12.01 4.59
N TYR A 45 6.34 -12.87 4.09
CA TYR A 45 7.65 -13.10 4.69
C TYR A 45 8.47 -11.81 4.78
N LEU A 46 8.58 -11.08 3.67
CA LEU A 46 9.32 -9.83 3.65
C LEU A 46 8.71 -8.82 4.62
N GLY A 47 7.39 -8.67 4.63
CA GLY A 47 6.68 -7.79 5.56
C GLY A 47 6.92 -8.12 7.03
N LEU A 48 6.96 -9.41 7.39
CA LEU A 48 7.24 -9.86 8.75
C LEU A 48 8.71 -9.65 9.16
N VAL A 49 9.66 -9.79 8.24
CA VAL A 49 11.10 -9.63 8.52
C VAL A 49 11.49 -8.16 8.60
N THR A 50 10.97 -7.32 7.70
CA THR A 50 11.37 -5.90 7.63
C THR A 50 10.59 -5.02 8.60
N GLY A 51 9.45 -5.48 9.12
CA GLY A 51 8.61 -4.72 10.07
C GLY A 51 8.10 -3.37 9.53
N GLN A 52 8.30 -3.11 8.24
CA GLN A 52 8.06 -1.86 7.53
C GLN A 52 7.63 -2.16 6.08
N SER A 53 6.88 -1.23 5.48
CA SER A 53 6.33 -1.34 4.13
C SER A 53 7.40 -1.24 3.03
N MET A 54 8.11 -2.33 2.75
CA MET A 54 8.84 -2.47 1.47
C MET A 54 7.94 -2.96 0.32
N ALA A 55 6.68 -3.30 0.63
CA ALA A 55 5.82 -4.10 -0.23
C ALA A 55 5.31 -3.40 -1.50
N GLY A 56 5.24 -2.07 -1.51
CA GLY A 56 4.80 -1.33 -2.70
C GLY A 56 5.65 -1.65 -3.93
N GLY A 57 6.97 -1.72 -3.79
CA GLY A 57 7.90 -1.97 -4.90
C GLY A 57 8.01 -3.44 -5.31
N ALA A 58 7.91 -4.37 -4.35
CA ALA A 58 8.09 -5.81 -4.60
C ALA A 58 7.06 -6.36 -5.60
N GLU A 59 5.83 -5.84 -5.58
CA GLU A 59 4.77 -6.27 -6.50
C GLU A 59 5.00 -5.83 -7.92
N TRP A 60 5.40 -4.56 -8.11
CA TRP A 60 5.76 -4.04 -9.44
C TRP A 60 6.92 -4.82 -10.02
N VAL A 61 7.98 -5.06 -9.24
CA VAL A 61 9.13 -5.87 -9.66
C VAL A 61 8.68 -7.25 -10.10
N THR A 62 7.80 -7.88 -9.34
CA THR A 62 7.39 -9.25 -9.65
C THR A 62 6.43 -9.33 -10.84
N MET A 63 5.55 -8.33 -11.03
CA MET A 63 4.76 -8.20 -12.25
C MET A 63 5.66 -7.99 -13.47
N ILE A 64 6.70 -7.16 -13.36
CA ILE A 64 7.71 -6.97 -14.41
C ILE A 64 8.41 -8.29 -14.72
N LEU A 65 8.85 -9.04 -13.71
CA LEU A 65 9.47 -10.35 -13.88
C LEU A 65 8.52 -11.35 -14.56
N PHE A 66 7.25 -11.37 -14.18
CA PHE A 66 6.25 -12.25 -14.80
C PHE A 66 6.06 -11.91 -16.29
N ILE A 67 5.91 -10.62 -16.61
CA ILE A 67 5.82 -10.16 -18.01
C ILE A 67 7.08 -10.55 -18.78
N GLU A 68 8.25 -10.44 -18.17
CA GLU A 68 9.53 -10.79 -18.80
C GLU A 68 9.69 -12.30 -19.01
N ILE A 69 9.22 -13.13 -18.06
CA ILE A 69 9.14 -14.60 -18.23
C ILE A 69 8.17 -14.98 -19.34
N ALA A 70 7.00 -14.33 -19.40
CA ALA A 70 6.01 -14.55 -20.45
C ALA A 70 6.59 -14.22 -21.82
N LYS A 71 7.27 -13.07 -21.96
CA LYS A 71 7.98 -12.67 -23.18
C LYS A 71 9.03 -13.70 -23.61
N ARG A 72 9.85 -14.21 -22.67
CA ARG A 72 10.87 -15.24 -22.95
C ARG A 72 10.27 -16.59 -23.32
N SER A 73 9.05 -16.84 -22.88
CA SER A 73 8.27 -18.03 -23.24
C SER A 73 7.46 -17.83 -24.53
N PHE A 74 7.75 -16.77 -25.31
CA PHE A 74 7.03 -16.38 -26.53
C PHE A 74 5.54 -16.11 -26.34
N VAL A 75 5.10 -15.82 -25.10
CA VAL A 75 3.73 -15.44 -24.77
C VAL A 75 3.64 -13.92 -24.67
N GLN A 76 2.95 -13.30 -25.63
CA GLN A 76 2.61 -11.88 -25.55
C GLN A 76 1.32 -11.68 -24.73
N MET A 77 1.34 -10.70 -23.83
CA MET A 77 0.18 -10.28 -23.06
C MET A 77 -0.41 -9.01 -23.66
N ARG A 78 -1.74 -8.96 -23.74
CA ARG A 78 -2.45 -7.75 -24.20
C ARG A 78 -2.50 -6.71 -23.07
N PRO A 79 -2.64 -5.40 -23.37
CA PRO A 79 -2.78 -4.36 -22.35
C PRO A 79 -3.89 -4.65 -21.33
N GLN A 80 -5.02 -5.22 -21.77
CA GLN A 80 -6.14 -5.58 -20.90
C GLN A 80 -5.82 -6.76 -19.97
N GLN A 81 -4.88 -7.64 -20.35
CA GLN A 81 -4.41 -8.72 -19.49
C GLN A 81 -3.42 -8.19 -18.46
N VAL A 82 -2.54 -7.26 -18.88
CA VAL A 82 -1.57 -6.59 -18.01
C VAL A 82 -2.28 -5.71 -16.96
N ILE A 83 -3.34 -4.99 -17.32
CA ILE A 83 -4.09 -4.17 -16.35
C ILE A 83 -4.81 -5.04 -15.31
N ILE A 84 -5.37 -6.21 -15.70
CA ILE A 84 -5.97 -7.14 -14.74
C ILE A 84 -4.89 -7.68 -13.80
N LEU A 85 -3.74 -8.08 -14.34
CA LEU A 85 -2.61 -8.52 -13.53
C LEU A 85 -2.15 -7.44 -12.55
N TYR A 86 -2.08 -6.19 -13.01
CA TYR A 86 -1.76 -5.04 -12.17
C TYR A 86 -2.74 -4.90 -10.99
N TRP A 87 -4.05 -4.99 -11.24
CA TRP A 87 -5.05 -4.91 -10.18
C TRP A 87 -5.04 -6.13 -9.23
N VAL A 88 -4.77 -7.33 -9.77
CA VAL A 88 -4.65 -8.55 -8.96
C VAL A 88 -3.40 -8.47 -8.07
N ALA A 89 -2.28 -8.01 -8.61
CA ALA A 89 -1.04 -7.77 -7.87
C ALA A 89 -1.25 -6.69 -6.82
N GLY A 90 -1.81 -5.53 -7.16
CA GLY A 90 -2.13 -4.48 -6.17
C GLY A 90 -3.12 -4.91 -5.09
N GLY A 91 -3.91 -5.96 -5.35
CA GLY A 91 -4.73 -6.64 -4.34
C GLY A 91 -3.91 -7.33 -3.24
N LEU A 92 -2.65 -7.70 -3.50
CA LEU A 92 -1.69 -8.18 -2.50
C LEU A 92 -1.12 -7.05 -1.64
N VAL A 93 -0.99 -5.84 -2.21
CA VAL A 93 -0.49 -4.64 -1.50
C VAL A 93 -1.59 -4.06 -0.64
N THR A 94 -2.85 -4.33 -0.99
CA THR A 94 -4.00 -3.87 -0.22
C THR A 94 -3.83 -4.36 1.20
N MET A 95 -3.47 -3.41 2.07
CA MET A 95 -3.19 -3.61 3.48
C MET A 95 -4.31 -4.47 4.05
N GLY A 96 -3.96 -5.63 4.61
CA GLY A 96 -4.89 -6.41 5.42
C GLY A 96 -5.20 -5.59 6.65
N GLY A 97 -6.08 -4.61 6.52
CA GLY A 97 -6.50 -3.73 7.60
C GLY A 97 -7.11 -4.58 8.68
N LYS A 98 -6.34 -4.86 9.73
CA LYS A 98 -6.89 -5.47 10.93
C LYS A 98 -7.86 -4.49 11.55
N LEU A 99 -9.04 -4.99 11.93
CA LEU A 99 -9.98 -4.21 12.73
C LEU A 99 -9.27 -3.72 14.01
N GLY A 100 -9.13 -2.41 14.14
CA GLY A 100 -8.77 -1.75 15.39
C GLY A 100 -7.31 -1.81 15.86
N THR A 101 -6.36 -2.38 15.11
CA THR A 101 -4.97 -2.49 15.59
C THR A 101 -4.00 -1.48 14.98
N GLY A 102 -4.40 -0.71 13.96
CA GLY A 102 -3.51 0.26 13.26
C GLY A 102 -2.26 -0.35 12.62
N ALA A 103 -2.10 -1.67 12.69
CA ALA A 103 -0.93 -2.41 12.23
C ALA A 103 -1.15 -2.87 10.78
N GLU A 104 -0.25 -2.43 9.90
CA GLU A 104 -0.28 -2.70 8.48
C GLU A 104 0.42 -4.03 8.19
N PHE A 105 -0.35 -5.07 7.83
CA PHE A 105 0.20 -6.38 7.44
C PHE A 105 0.14 -6.59 5.94
N PHE A 106 1.26 -7.05 5.38
CA PHE A 106 1.48 -7.26 3.95
C PHE A 106 1.14 -8.68 3.51
N GLY A 107 0.89 -8.86 2.21
CA GLY A 107 0.57 -10.15 1.60
C GLY A 107 -0.92 -10.45 1.56
N GLY A 108 -1.72 -9.41 1.31
CA GLY A 108 -3.15 -9.50 1.13
C GLY A 108 -3.91 -10.05 2.35
N PRO A 109 -5.09 -10.64 2.14
CA PRO A 109 -6.02 -10.94 3.22
C PRO A 109 -5.54 -12.04 4.17
N PHE A 110 -4.62 -12.91 3.74
CA PHE A 110 -4.06 -13.98 4.56
C PHE A 110 -2.88 -13.53 5.43
N GLY A 111 -2.22 -12.41 5.12
CA GLY A 111 -1.13 -11.87 5.94
C GLY A 111 -1.57 -11.58 7.38
N GLY A 112 -2.77 -11.01 7.54
CA GLY A 112 -3.36 -10.77 8.85
C GLY A 112 -3.59 -12.05 9.66
N LEU A 113 -4.08 -13.12 9.03
CA LEU A 113 -4.31 -14.40 9.70
C LEU A 113 -3.01 -15.06 10.18
N ILE A 114 -1.92 -14.93 9.42
CA ILE A 114 -0.60 -15.43 9.84
C ILE A 114 -0.08 -14.65 11.04
N TRP A 115 -0.24 -13.32 11.04
CA TRP A 115 0.11 -12.50 12.19
C TRP A 115 -0.75 -12.84 13.42
N ASP A 116 -2.05 -13.07 13.26
CA ASP A 116 -2.94 -13.49 14.34
C ASP A 116 -2.52 -14.82 14.96
N GLN A 117 -2.16 -15.79 14.11
CA GLN A 117 -1.62 -17.08 14.55
C GLN A 117 -0.31 -16.92 15.34
N TYR A 118 0.56 -16.01 14.93
CA TYR A 118 1.77 -15.68 15.68
C TYR A 118 1.45 -15.00 17.02
N LEU A 119 0.57 -14.00 17.01
CA LEU A 119 0.24 -13.20 18.19
C LEU A 119 -0.32 -14.06 19.32
N ILE A 120 -1.29 -14.94 19.05
CA ILE A 120 -1.91 -15.80 20.09
C ILE A 120 -0.92 -16.82 20.70
N GLN A 121 0.11 -17.19 19.94
CA GLN A 121 1.17 -18.10 20.38
C GLN A 121 2.34 -17.39 21.05
N SER A 122 2.42 -16.07 20.93
CA SER A 122 3.52 -15.28 21.48
C SER A 122 3.50 -15.27 23.01
N PRO A 123 4.68 -15.24 23.68
CA PRO A 123 4.75 -15.08 25.13
C PRO A 123 4.07 -13.81 25.64
N GLN A 124 4.07 -12.75 24.82
CA GLN A 124 3.45 -11.46 25.14
C GLN A 124 1.92 -11.54 25.21
N ALA A 125 1.32 -12.53 24.55
CA ALA A 125 -0.12 -12.79 24.64
C ALA A 125 -0.48 -13.87 25.68
N ASP A 126 0.49 -14.34 26.48
CA ASP A 126 0.19 -15.22 27.61
C ASP A 126 -0.73 -14.50 28.60
N GLY A 127 -1.86 -15.14 28.95
CA GLY A 127 -2.95 -14.54 29.73
C GLY A 127 -3.97 -13.74 28.91
N LEU A 128 -3.62 -13.22 27.74
CA LEU A 128 -4.55 -12.53 26.83
C LEU A 128 -5.23 -13.49 25.84
N HIS A 129 -4.56 -14.57 25.45
CA HIS A 129 -5.05 -15.54 24.45
C HIS A 129 -6.45 -16.10 24.74
N GLN A 130 -6.84 -16.20 26.01
CA GLN A 130 -8.17 -16.67 26.43
C GLN A 130 -9.32 -15.71 26.06
N TYR A 131 -9.02 -14.42 25.89
CA TYR A 131 -10.00 -13.40 25.49
C TYR A 131 -10.06 -13.21 23.98
N ILE A 132 -9.17 -13.87 23.22
CA ILE A 132 -9.15 -13.77 21.77
C ILE A 132 -10.23 -14.68 21.19
N PRO A 133 -11.19 -14.14 20.42
CA PRO A 133 -12.31 -14.92 19.94
C PRO A 133 -11.92 -15.90 18.83
N THR A 134 -12.55 -17.07 18.80
CA THR A 134 -12.27 -18.13 17.83
C THR A 134 -12.61 -17.77 16.37
N TRP A 135 -13.41 -16.72 16.15
CA TRP A 135 -13.71 -16.23 14.81
C TRP A 135 -12.57 -15.39 14.23
N LEU A 136 -11.63 -14.91 15.07
CA LEU A 136 -10.46 -14.16 14.62
C LEU A 136 -9.31 -15.11 14.29
N VAL A 137 -9.02 -16.05 15.18
CA VAL A 137 -7.93 -17.02 15.05
C VAL A 137 -8.29 -18.33 15.76
N PRO A 138 -7.82 -19.50 15.29
CA PRO A 138 -7.97 -20.74 16.04
C PRO A 138 -7.36 -20.63 17.46
N PRO A 139 -7.92 -21.34 18.45
CA PRO A 139 -7.42 -21.29 19.81
C PRO A 139 -6.01 -21.87 19.94
N ARG A 140 -5.24 -21.38 20.91
CA ARG A 140 -3.90 -21.90 21.22
C ARG A 140 -3.95 -23.40 21.56
N GLY A 141 -3.08 -24.19 20.96
CA GLY A 141 -3.10 -25.66 21.08
C GLY A 141 -4.09 -26.37 20.15
N SER A 142 -4.76 -25.65 19.25
CA SER A 142 -5.51 -26.28 18.16
C SER A 142 -4.56 -27.06 17.23
N PRO A 143 -4.97 -28.25 16.74
CA PRO A 143 -4.23 -28.98 15.71
C PRO A 143 -3.97 -28.16 14.44
N ALA A 144 -4.79 -27.14 14.17
CA ALA A 144 -4.59 -26.20 13.06
C ALA A 144 -3.26 -25.43 13.20
N LEU A 145 -2.98 -24.97 14.42
CA LEU A 145 -1.83 -24.13 14.71
C LEU A 145 -0.57 -24.99 14.94
N GLU A 146 -0.72 -26.18 15.53
CA GLU A 146 0.38 -27.12 15.74
C GLU A 146 0.94 -27.64 14.41
N ASN A 147 0.05 -28.04 13.49
CA ASN A 147 0.44 -28.54 12.17
C ASN A 147 0.74 -27.42 11.16
N ARG A 148 0.62 -26.14 11.57
CA ARG A 148 0.83 -24.96 10.70
C ARG A 148 0.07 -25.06 9.37
N SER A 149 -1.20 -25.46 9.44
CA SER A 149 -2.01 -25.75 8.27
C SER A 149 -3.32 -24.96 8.27
N PHE A 150 -3.60 -24.30 7.13
CA PHE A 150 -4.87 -23.61 6.88
C PHE A 150 -6.02 -24.56 6.50
N TRP A 151 -5.73 -25.85 6.29
CA TRP A 151 -6.72 -26.84 5.87
C TRP A 151 -7.56 -27.42 7.02
N HIS A 152 -7.24 -27.06 8.26
CA HIS A 152 -7.97 -27.55 9.43
C HIS A 152 -9.32 -26.83 9.60
N PRO A 153 -10.40 -27.53 10.02
CA PRO A 153 -11.73 -26.93 10.19
C PRO A 153 -11.79 -25.71 11.11
N ASP A 154 -10.88 -25.58 12.06
CA ASP A 154 -10.82 -24.41 12.96
C ASP A 154 -10.57 -23.09 12.22
N TRP A 155 -9.96 -23.14 11.03
CA TRP A 155 -9.78 -21.96 10.17
C TRP A 155 -11.04 -21.56 9.39
N ILE A 156 -12.08 -22.40 9.35
CA ILE A 156 -13.30 -22.10 8.59
C ILE A 156 -13.94 -20.80 9.08
N LYS A 157 -14.06 -20.60 10.41
CA LYS A 157 -14.70 -19.39 10.95
C LYS A 157 -13.91 -18.12 10.60
N PRO A 158 -12.58 -18.02 10.85
CA PRO A 158 -11.78 -16.88 10.39
C PRO A 158 -11.83 -16.65 8.89
N ILE A 159 -11.69 -17.70 8.07
CA ILE A 159 -11.65 -17.56 6.61
C ILE A 159 -13.00 -17.11 6.06
N VAL A 160 -14.11 -17.66 6.54
CA VAL A 160 -15.45 -17.24 6.10
C VAL A 160 -15.68 -15.78 6.44
N LEU A 161 -15.35 -15.34 7.67
CA LEU A 161 -15.49 -13.95 8.07
C LEU A 161 -14.61 -13.03 7.20
N LEU A 162 -13.36 -13.41 6.98
CA LEU A 162 -12.41 -12.70 6.11
C LEU A 162 -13.00 -12.51 4.70
N VAL A 163 -13.48 -13.59 4.08
CA VAL A 163 -14.09 -13.54 2.74
C VAL A 163 -15.34 -12.67 2.74
N THR A 164 -16.21 -12.78 3.75
CA THR A 164 -17.40 -11.92 3.88
C THR A 164 -17.02 -10.45 3.96
N VAL A 165 -16.06 -10.09 4.80
CA VAL A 165 -15.59 -8.70 4.95
C VAL A 165 -15.01 -8.18 3.63
N ILE A 166 -14.19 -8.97 2.93
CA ILE A 166 -13.62 -8.57 1.64
C ILE A 166 -14.74 -8.34 0.61
N VAL A 167 -15.71 -9.24 0.52
CA VAL A 167 -16.85 -9.08 -0.40
C VAL A 167 -17.64 -7.81 -0.05
N MET A 168 -17.92 -7.56 1.23
CA MET A 168 -18.58 -6.34 1.68
C MET A 168 -17.77 -5.08 1.36
N GLN A 169 -16.45 -5.11 1.57
CA GLN A 169 -15.56 -4.01 1.20
C GLN A 169 -15.55 -3.74 -0.31
N LYS A 170 -15.57 -4.79 -1.14
CA LYS A 170 -15.66 -4.64 -2.60
C LYS A 170 -17.02 -4.08 -3.02
N ILE A 171 -18.11 -4.56 -2.44
CA ILE A 171 -19.46 -4.00 -2.69
C ILE A 171 -19.48 -2.52 -2.29
N ASN A 172 -18.99 -2.20 -1.09
CA ASN A 172 -18.97 -0.83 -0.58
C ASN A 172 -18.12 0.09 -1.46
N GLY A 173 -16.91 -0.33 -1.81
CA GLY A 173 -16.01 0.43 -2.68
C GLY A 173 -16.57 0.65 -4.08
N LEU A 174 -17.21 -0.37 -4.67
CA LEU A 174 -17.86 -0.25 -5.98
C LEU A 174 -19.11 0.64 -5.93
N ALA A 175 -19.94 0.49 -4.89
CA ALA A 175 -21.18 1.27 -4.74
C ALA A 175 -20.88 2.76 -4.48
N LEU A 176 -20.04 3.06 -3.47
CA LEU A 176 -19.64 4.44 -3.17
C LEU A 176 -18.84 5.05 -4.31
N GLY A 177 -17.91 4.28 -4.90
CA GLY A 177 -17.15 4.71 -6.06
C GLY A 177 -18.04 5.07 -7.24
N TYR A 178 -19.06 4.25 -7.52
CA TYR A 178 -20.04 4.53 -8.57
C TYR A 178 -20.89 5.77 -8.27
N VAL A 179 -21.36 5.94 -7.04
CA VAL A 179 -22.14 7.13 -6.63
C VAL A 179 -21.31 8.40 -6.75
N LEU A 180 -20.08 8.40 -6.24
CA LEU A 180 -19.15 9.53 -6.35
C LEU A 180 -18.81 9.81 -7.81
N PHE A 181 -18.61 8.78 -8.62
CA PHE A 181 -18.39 8.94 -10.06
C PHE A 181 -19.59 9.61 -10.73
N ARG A 182 -20.82 9.17 -10.46
CA ARG A 182 -22.03 9.80 -11.01
C ARG A 182 -22.15 11.27 -10.61
N ILE A 183 -21.88 11.60 -9.35
CA ILE A 183 -21.94 13.00 -8.88
C ILE A 183 -20.87 13.85 -9.57
N THR A 184 -19.61 13.43 -9.48
CA THR A 184 -18.47 14.21 -10.00
C THR A 184 -18.43 14.29 -11.52
N ASN A 185 -18.78 13.21 -12.22
CA ASN A 185 -18.71 13.16 -13.68
C ASN A 185 -20.00 13.63 -14.36
N ASP A 186 -21.17 13.16 -13.94
CA ASP A 186 -22.41 13.51 -14.67
C ASP A 186 -22.98 14.87 -14.24
N ILE A 187 -22.94 15.17 -12.93
CA ILE A 187 -23.50 16.41 -12.38
C ILE A 187 -22.47 17.54 -12.48
N GLU A 188 -21.29 17.34 -11.87
CA GLU A 188 -20.26 18.38 -11.77
C GLU A 188 -19.36 18.48 -13.01
N ARG A 189 -19.38 17.45 -13.87
CA ARG A 189 -18.58 17.37 -15.11
C ARG A 189 -17.09 17.60 -14.88
N LEU A 190 -16.59 17.14 -13.73
CA LEU A 190 -15.17 17.22 -13.39
C LEU A 190 -14.39 16.12 -14.13
N PRO A 191 -13.19 16.43 -14.63
CA PRO A 191 -12.29 15.43 -15.17
C PRO A 191 -11.77 14.53 -14.04
N TYR A 192 -11.65 13.23 -14.29
CA TYR A 192 -11.13 12.30 -13.28
C TYR A 192 -9.60 12.45 -13.17
N PRO A 193 -9.07 13.07 -12.10
CA PRO A 193 -7.72 13.64 -12.10
C PRO A 193 -6.62 12.56 -12.15
N LEU A 194 -6.88 11.36 -11.63
CA LEU A 194 -5.89 10.28 -11.55
C LEU A 194 -6.07 9.19 -12.62
N ALA A 195 -7.03 9.31 -13.55
CA ALA A 195 -7.27 8.29 -14.58
C ALA A 195 -6.02 8.03 -15.42
N ALA A 196 -5.44 9.09 -15.97
CA ALA A 196 -4.31 9.00 -16.88
C ALA A 196 -3.06 8.44 -16.19
N VAL A 197 -2.86 8.77 -14.91
CA VAL A 197 -1.75 8.27 -14.09
C VAL A 197 -1.90 6.77 -13.85
N GLN A 198 -3.07 6.34 -13.37
CA GLN A 198 -3.33 4.93 -13.05
C GLN A 198 -3.29 4.05 -14.32
N ALA A 199 -3.85 4.53 -15.42
CA ALA A 199 -3.79 3.85 -16.71
C ALA A 199 -2.38 3.87 -17.33
N GLY A 200 -1.63 4.95 -17.11
CA GLY A 200 -0.29 5.15 -17.65
C GLY A 200 0.70 4.07 -17.20
N GLY A 201 0.67 3.67 -15.94
CA GLY A 201 1.52 2.60 -15.41
C GLY A 201 1.27 1.24 -16.07
N ALA A 202 0.00 0.83 -16.17
CA ALA A 202 -0.37 -0.42 -16.85
C ALA A 202 -0.07 -0.37 -18.36
N THR A 203 -0.26 0.80 -18.98
CA THR A 203 0.01 0.98 -20.42
C THR A 203 1.50 0.92 -20.71
N ALA A 204 2.35 1.56 -19.90
CA ALA A 204 3.80 1.50 -20.03
C ALA A 204 4.34 0.06 -19.94
N LEU A 205 3.79 -0.75 -19.03
CA LEU A 205 4.14 -2.17 -18.93
C LEU A 205 3.63 -3.00 -20.12
N SER A 206 2.51 -2.61 -20.70
CA SER A 206 2.01 -3.29 -21.90
C SER A 206 2.84 -2.98 -23.15
N GLU A 207 3.36 -1.74 -23.27
CA GLU A 207 4.24 -1.33 -24.36
C GLU A 207 5.56 -2.12 -24.34
N SER A 208 6.13 -2.35 -23.15
CA SER A 208 7.32 -3.18 -22.98
C SER A 208 7.08 -4.66 -23.32
N SER A 209 5.85 -5.18 -23.10
CA SER A 209 5.45 -6.51 -23.57
C SER A 209 5.36 -6.60 -25.11
N GLN A 210 5.08 -5.49 -25.78
CA GLN A 210 4.96 -5.43 -27.25
C GLN A 210 6.26 -5.00 -27.94
N GLN A 211 7.38 -4.88 -27.21
CA GLN A 211 8.67 -4.38 -27.71
C GLN A 211 8.55 -2.99 -28.38
N ARG A 212 7.61 -2.16 -27.92
CA ARG A 212 7.49 -0.77 -28.35
C ARG A 212 8.21 0.11 -27.34
N GLU A 213 9.37 0.63 -27.72
CA GLU A 213 10.13 1.56 -26.90
C GLU A 213 9.69 2.99 -27.22
N GLY A 214 8.88 3.57 -26.35
CA GLY A 214 8.49 4.99 -26.40
C GLY A 214 9.13 5.80 -25.28
N TRP A 215 8.82 7.10 -25.20
CA TRP A 215 9.31 8.01 -24.15
C TRP A 215 9.04 7.51 -22.71
N ARG A 216 8.00 6.68 -22.52
CA ARG A 216 7.66 6.05 -21.24
C ARG A 216 8.76 5.13 -20.73
N TRP A 217 9.52 4.49 -21.63
CA TRP A 217 10.64 3.63 -21.28
C TRP A 217 11.83 4.42 -20.74
N GLU A 218 12.09 5.60 -21.29
CA GLU A 218 13.15 6.50 -20.80
C GLU A 218 12.83 6.97 -19.37
N VAL A 219 11.60 7.44 -19.14
CA VAL A 219 11.15 7.87 -17.82
C VAL A 219 11.18 6.72 -16.82
N PHE A 220 10.74 5.52 -17.22
CA PHE A 220 10.84 4.32 -16.40
C PHE A 220 12.29 4.00 -16.03
N SER A 221 13.23 4.08 -16.99
CA SER A 221 14.64 3.78 -16.76
C SER A 221 15.31 4.77 -15.81
N VAL A 222 15.01 6.07 -15.94
CA VAL A 222 15.49 7.11 -15.01
C VAL A 222 14.93 6.86 -13.61
N GLY A 223 13.62 6.60 -13.49
CA GLY A 223 13.00 6.27 -12.21
C GLY A 223 13.57 5.01 -11.58
N ALA A 224 13.82 3.96 -12.37
CA ALA A 224 14.45 2.73 -11.92
C ALA A 224 15.87 2.97 -11.41
N PHE A 225 16.67 3.78 -12.11
CA PHE A 225 18.02 4.12 -11.68
C PHE A 225 18.02 4.89 -10.35
N ILE A 226 17.17 5.91 -10.23
CA ILE A 226 17.00 6.66 -8.98
C ILE A 226 16.57 5.71 -7.84
N GLY A 227 15.60 4.83 -8.11
CA GLY A 227 15.12 3.84 -7.15
C GLY A 227 16.19 2.84 -6.72
N ILE A 228 17.06 2.38 -7.62
CA ILE A 228 18.19 1.49 -7.29
C ILE A 228 19.19 2.22 -6.40
N VAL A 229 19.60 3.44 -6.78
CA VAL A 229 20.56 4.22 -5.99
C VAL A 229 19.99 4.47 -4.59
N TRP A 230 18.73 4.90 -4.50
CA TRP A 230 18.08 5.13 -3.22
C TRP A 230 17.92 3.84 -2.40
N GLY A 231 17.51 2.74 -3.03
CA GLY A 231 17.36 1.44 -2.38
C GLY A 231 18.68 0.90 -1.82
N VAL A 232 19.80 1.15 -2.52
CA VAL A 232 21.13 0.78 -2.01
C VAL A 232 21.47 1.59 -0.75
N LEU A 233 21.28 2.92 -0.80
CA LEU A 233 21.61 3.82 0.31
C LEU A 233 20.68 3.62 1.53
N TYR A 234 19.39 3.46 1.28
CA TYR A 234 18.34 3.47 2.31
C TYR A 234 18.00 2.08 2.85
N VAL A 235 18.25 1.00 2.09
CA VAL A 235 17.91 -0.37 2.51
C VAL A 235 19.13 -1.27 2.56
N VAL A 236 19.87 -1.39 1.45
CA VAL A 236 20.95 -2.40 1.34
C VAL A 236 22.08 -2.11 2.32
N ILE A 237 22.56 -0.86 2.41
CA ILE A 237 23.64 -0.47 3.32
C ILE A 237 23.25 -0.72 4.79
N PRO A 238 22.10 -0.24 5.30
CA PRO A 238 21.66 -0.55 6.66
C PRO A 238 21.50 -2.05 6.92
N THR A 239 20.93 -2.79 5.96
CA THR A 239 20.72 -4.24 6.12
C THR A 239 22.03 -5.02 6.17
N LEU A 240 22.96 -4.77 5.24
CA LEU A 240 24.25 -5.45 5.22
C LEU A 240 25.11 -5.03 6.40
N SER A 241 25.11 -3.75 6.77
CA SER A 241 25.84 -3.29 7.95
C SER A 241 25.30 -3.94 9.22
N GLY A 242 23.99 -4.06 9.41
CA GLY A 242 23.43 -4.75 10.58
C GLY A 242 23.76 -6.24 10.68
N ILE A 243 24.08 -6.90 9.56
CA ILE A 243 24.48 -8.31 9.53
C ILE A 243 25.98 -8.46 9.82
N PHE A 244 26.82 -7.57 9.28
CA PHE A 244 28.28 -7.74 9.29
C PHE A 244 29.01 -6.85 10.31
N LEU A 245 28.41 -5.74 10.76
CA LEU A 245 28.97 -4.78 11.70
C LEU A 245 28.19 -4.82 13.02
N THR A 246 28.83 -4.32 14.08
CA THR A 246 28.22 -4.22 15.42
C THR A 246 27.17 -3.12 15.51
N GLU A 247 27.27 -2.10 14.64
CA GLU A 247 26.32 -0.99 14.53
C GLU A 247 25.83 -0.86 13.09
N THR A 248 24.53 -0.62 12.93
CA THR A 248 23.93 -0.36 11.62
C THR A 248 24.38 1.00 11.10
N VAL A 249 24.93 1.03 9.89
CA VAL A 249 25.29 2.28 9.23
C VAL A 249 24.04 2.81 8.54
N GLU A 250 23.39 3.78 9.17
CA GLU A 250 22.21 4.46 8.63
C GLU A 250 22.59 5.87 8.18
N LEU A 251 22.49 6.13 6.87
CA LEU A 251 22.72 7.47 6.30
C LEU A 251 21.63 8.46 6.70
N LEU A 252 20.38 7.97 6.76
CA LEU A 252 19.20 8.70 7.21
C LEU A 252 18.40 7.78 8.14
N PRO A 253 17.82 8.31 9.23
CA PRO A 253 16.97 7.53 10.13
C PRO A 253 15.78 6.90 9.38
N ILE A 254 15.50 5.63 9.66
CA ILE A 254 14.38 4.89 9.07
C ILE A 254 13.32 4.68 10.17
N PRO A 255 12.01 4.86 9.91
CA PRO A 255 11.38 5.25 8.64
C PRO A 255 11.25 6.76 8.42
N PHE A 256 11.46 7.57 9.46
CA PHE A 256 11.40 9.03 9.42
C PHE A 256 12.30 9.62 10.50
N ILE A 257 12.64 10.90 10.33
CA ILE A 257 13.31 11.69 11.37
C ILE A 257 12.24 12.18 12.34
N ASP A 258 12.28 11.69 13.58
CA ASP A 258 11.37 12.14 14.64
C ASP A 258 11.85 13.46 15.24
N LEU A 259 11.05 14.52 15.07
CA LEU A 259 11.31 15.84 15.65
C LEU A 259 10.41 16.13 16.86
N THR A 260 9.49 15.22 17.20
CA THR A 260 8.51 15.34 18.30
C THR A 260 9.22 15.57 19.63
N VAL A 261 10.25 14.77 19.91
CA VAL A 261 11.03 14.86 21.15
C VAL A 261 11.78 16.19 21.27
N SER A 262 12.28 16.71 20.15
CA SER A 262 12.98 18.00 20.09
C SER A 262 12.03 19.18 20.28
N MET A 263 10.79 19.05 19.82
CA MET A 263 9.76 20.09 19.91
C MET A 263 8.91 20.07 21.17
N LYS A 264 9.09 19.07 22.05
CA LYS A 264 8.28 18.89 23.27
C LYS A 264 8.17 20.13 24.18
N GLY A 265 9.18 20.99 24.17
CA GLY A 265 9.20 22.22 24.98
C GLY A 265 8.42 23.39 24.37
N LEU A 266 8.21 23.37 23.05
CA LEU A 266 7.50 24.42 22.31
C LEU A 266 6.06 24.03 21.99
N ILE A 267 5.83 22.76 21.65
CA ILE A 267 4.56 22.24 21.13
C ILE A 267 4.22 20.93 21.86
N PRO A 268 3.54 20.97 23.02
CA PRO A 268 3.18 19.77 23.78
C PRO A 268 2.12 18.95 23.05
N ALA A 269 2.21 17.62 23.14
CA ALA A 269 1.37 16.66 22.40
C ALA A 269 1.38 16.80 20.86
N GLY A 270 2.23 17.68 20.30
CA GLY A 270 2.34 17.85 18.86
C GLY A 270 3.25 16.81 18.24
N ILE A 271 2.84 16.26 17.10
CA ILE A 271 3.59 15.23 16.37
C ILE A 271 4.24 15.88 15.15
N MET A 272 5.55 15.74 15.02
CA MET A 272 6.26 16.21 13.83
C MET A 272 7.38 15.26 13.46
N GLY A 273 7.31 14.73 12.25
CA GLY A 273 8.35 13.90 11.66
C GLY A 273 8.58 14.30 10.20
N VAL A 274 9.81 14.08 9.73
CA VAL A 274 10.16 14.23 8.32
C VAL A 274 10.34 12.84 7.73
N GLY A 275 9.42 12.45 6.84
CA GLY A 275 9.54 11.21 6.08
C GLY A 275 10.82 11.23 5.24
N THR A 276 11.65 10.22 5.41
CA THR A 276 12.93 10.07 4.70
C THR A 276 12.80 9.14 3.50
N ASP A 277 11.62 8.58 3.24
CA ASP A 277 11.41 7.76 2.06
C ASP A 277 11.21 8.60 0.78
N LEU A 278 11.76 8.09 -0.33
CA LEU A 278 11.61 8.73 -1.63
C LEU A 278 10.20 8.52 -2.22
N PHE A 279 9.44 7.56 -1.71
CA PHE A 279 8.14 7.17 -2.26
C PHE A 279 7.10 8.29 -2.11
N HIS A 280 6.99 8.89 -0.92
CA HIS A 280 6.12 10.04 -0.67
C HIS A 280 6.50 11.25 -1.53
N LEU A 281 7.80 11.45 -1.75
CA LEU A 281 8.31 12.51 -2.63
C LEU A 281 7.87 12.27 -4.09
N MET A 282 8.02 11.03 -4.60
CA MET A 282 7.58 10.66 -5.95
C MET A 282 6.06 10.79 -6.12
N ILE A 283 5.27 10.37 -5.13
CA ILE A 283 3.81 10.54 -5.17
C ILE A 283 3.43 12.02 -5.19
N GLY A 284 4.16 12.87 -4.47
CA GLY A 284 3.93 14.32 -4.45
C GLY A 284 4.00 14.96 -5.84
N PHE A 285 4.86 14.46 -6.74
CA PHE A 285 4.93 14.95 -8.14
C PHE A 285 3.75 14.52 -9.01
N VAL A 286 3.01 13.49 -8.59
CA VAL A 286 1.89 12.92 -9.33
C VAL A 286 0.55 13.50 -8.86
N LEU A 287 0.46 13.85 -7.58
CA LEU A 287 -0.77 14.38 -7.00
C LEU A 287 -1.04 15.82 -7.45
N PRO A 288 -2.32 16.19 -7.67
CA PRO A 288 -2.71 17.58 -7.90
C PRO A 288 -2.19 18.52 -6.80
N PHE A 289 -1.64 19.68 -7.19
CA PHE A 289 -1.01 20.63 -6.27
C PHE A 289 -1.89 20.98 -5.05
N TRP A 290 -3.18 21.25 -5.28
CA TRP A 290 -4.10 21.61 -4.20
C TRP A 290 -4.38 20.48 -3.22
N ILE A 291 -4.26 19.21 -3.66
CA ILE A 291 -4.34 18.07 -2.75
C ILE A 291 -3.13 18.07 -1.84
N VAL A 292 -1.92 18.29 -2.37
CA VAL A 292 -0.68 18.34 -1.59
C VAL A 292 -0.69 19.50 -0.58
N VAL A 293 -1.14 20.68 -0.99
CA VAL A 293 -1.26 21.84 -0.09
C VAL A 293 -2.31 21.57 0.99
N GLY A 294 -3.46 21.00 0.61
CA GLY A 294 -4.55 20.68 1.55
C GLY A 294 -4.13 19.65 2.60
N THR A 295 -3.47 18.56 2.18
CA THR A 295 -2.97 17.53 3.11
C THR A 295 -1.88 18.08 4.03
N PHE A 296 -0.96 18.89 3.50
CA PHE A 296 0.05 19.57 4.30
C PHE A 296 -0.58 20.51 5.34
N ALA A 297 -1.48 21.40 4.91
CA ALA A 297 -2.14 22.38 5.79
C ALA A 297 -2.97 21.70 6.87
N ALA A 298 -3.77 20.68 6.51
CA ALA A 298 -4.54 19.90 7.47
C ALA A 298 -3.65 19.18 8.47
N SER A 299 -2.56 18.57 8.00
CA SER A 299 -1.62 17.84 8.88
C SER A 299 -0.92 18.79 9.87
N MET A 300 -0.49 19.96 9.42
CA MET A 300 0.12 20.98 10.28
C MET A 300 -0.89 21.53 11.29
N LEU A 301 -2.12 21.81 10.86
CA LEU A 301 -3.17 22.32 11.74
C LEU A 301 -3.52 21.30 12.83
N VAL A 302 -3.76 20.03 12.46
CA VAL A 302 -4.13 19.00 13.44
C VAL A 302 -2.99 18.72 14.40
N ASN A 303 -1.79 18.43 13.87
CA ASN A 303 -0.70 17.96 14.70
C ASN A 303 0.01 19.07 15.48
N LEU A 304 0.16 20.28 14.92
CA LEU A 304 0.92 21.35 15.58
C LEU A 304 0.04 22.38 16.28
N VAL A 305 -1.28 22.41 16.02
CA VAL A 305 -2.19 23.39 16.61
C VAL A 305 -3.27 22.70 17.45
N LEU A 306 -4.05 21.79 16.88
CA LEU A 306 -5.16 21.16 17.61
C LEU A 306 -4.69 20.25 18.74
N ASN A 307 -3.67 19.41 18.52
CA ASN A 307 -3.18 18.52 19.58
C ASN A 307 -2.71 19.29 20.83
N PRO A 308 -1.87 20.34 20.73
CA PRO A 308 -1.53 21.17 21.89
C PRO A 308 -2.74 21.82 22.55
N ILE A 309 -3.69 22.35 21.77
CA ILE A 309 -4.92 22.95 22.32
C ILE A 309 -5.72 21.91 23.11
N MET A 310 -5.87 20.70 22.59
CA MET A 310 -6.57 19.60 23.25
C MET A 310 -5.83 19.13 24.51
N TYR A 311 -4.50 19.17 24.52
CA TYR A 311 -3.69 18.91 25.71
C TYR A 311 -3.92 19.96 26.80
N PHE A 312 -3.84 21.25 26.45
CA PHE A 312 -4.08 22.34 27.41
C PHE A 312 -5.54 22.42 27.87
N ALA A 313 -6.50 22.01 27.03
CA ALA A 313 -7.91 21.88 27.39
C ALA A 313 -8.19 20.67 28.32
N GLY A 314 -7.19 19.83 28.58
CA GLY A 314 -7.33 18.64 29.41
C GLY A 314 -8.21 17.58 28.74
N ILE A 315 -8.10 17.41 27.42
CA ILE A 315 -8.74 16.31 26.68
C ILE A 315 -7.72 15.19 26.46
N LEU A 316 -6.47 15.54 26.15
CA LEU A 316 -5.37 14.59 26.00
C LEU A 316 -4.66 14.40 27.36
N HIS A 317 -4.88 13.26 28.00
CA HIS A 317 -4.37 12.96 29.35
C HIS A 317 -3.19 11.98 29.36
N THR A 318 -3.01 11.25 28.27
CA THR A 318 -2.09 10.13 28.13
C THR A 318 -0.70 10.55 27.65
N TRP A 319 -0.55 11.79 27.17
CA TRP A 319 0.72 12.30 26.68
C TRP A 319 1.65 12.75 27.81
N GLU A 320 2.91 12.31 27.76
CA GLU A 320 3.96 12.74 28.68
C GLU A 320 5.16 13.36 27.92
N PRO A 321 5.83 14.36 28.52
CA PRO A 321 7.01 14.98 27.91
C PRO A 321 8.13 13.95 27.68
N GLY A 322 8.47 13.72 26.39
CA GLY A 322 9.51 12.76 25.99
C GLY A 322 8.99 11.55 25.23
N MET A 323 7.67 11.39 25.09
CA MET A 323 7.09 10.46 24.13
C MET A 323 7.53 10.81 22.69
N SER A 324 7.97 9.79 21.94
CA SER A 324 8.26 9.90 20.51
C SER A 324 6.97 9.99 19.68
N ALA A 325 7.10 10.17 18.36
CA ALA A 325 5.96 10.34 17.46
C ALA A 325 4.91 9.20 17.58
N ILE A 326 5.33 7.94 17.62
CA ILE A 326 4.40 6.78 17.64
C ILE A 326 3.61 6.68 18.95
N PRO A 327 4.23 6.69 20.15
CA PRO A 327 3.47 6.72 21.40
C PRO A 327 2.56 7.94 21.53
N THR A 328 3.00 9.10 21.03
CA THR A 328 2.16 10.31 21.01
C THR A 328 0.95 10.13 20.09
N GLN A 329 1.12 9.51 18.92
CA GLN A 329 0.02 9.21 18.01
C GLN A 329 -1.01 8.29 18.65
N ILE A 330 -0.56 7.23 19.32
CA ILE A 330 -1.44 6.27 20.02
C ILE A 330 -2.12 6.94 21.23
N GLY A 331 -1.42 7.82 21.94
CA GLY A 331 -1.98 8.57 23.06
C GLY A 331 -3.04 9.58 22.61
N ASN A 332 -2.91 10.13 21.40
CA ASN A 332 -3.81 11.15 20.85
C ASN A 332 -4.98 10.59 20.03
N SER A 333 -5.02 9.27 19.78
CA SER A 333 -6.05 8.58 19.00
C SER A 333 -7.25 8.14 19.82
#